data_AF-A0A3D2N998-F1
#
_entry.id   AF-A0A3D2N998-F1
#
_cell.length_a   1.000
_cell.length_b   1.000
_cell.length_c   1.000
_cell.angle_alpha   90.00
_cell.angle_beta   90.00
_cell.angle_gamma   90.00
#
_symmetry.space_group_name_H-M   'P 1'
#
loop_
_entity.id
_entity.type
_entity.pdbx_description
1 polymer ?
#
loop_
_entity_poly.entity_id
_entity_poly.type
_entity_poly.pdbx_seq_one_letter_code
_entity_poly.pdbx_strand_id
1 'polypeptide(L)' 'TFTASVTIDNPYEAANIYDVVSFGGYDWYVINKRDDGVTLLMKKSFIKKGYNDEYVDVTWETCTLRAYLNNEFYNSFS' A
#
# COMPACT_ATOMS: atom_id res chain seq x y z
N THR A 1 -16.53 16.43 19.39
CA THR A 1 -15.32 15.65 19.76
C THR A 1 -15.54 14.24 19.27
N PHE A 2 -14.72 13.74 18.35
CA PHE A 2 -14.84 12.37 17.87
C PHE A 2 -13.80 11.54 18.62
N THR A 3 -14.26 10.76 19.61
CA THR A 3 -13.43 9.82 20.33
C THR A 3 -13.43 8.53 19.52
N ALA A 4 -12.44 8.35 18.65
CA ALA A 4 -12.20 7.08 18.00
C ALA A 4 -11.30 6.24 18.91
N SER A 5 -11.90 5.51 19.85
CA SER A 5 -11.25 4.33 20.43
C SER A 5 -11.40 3.19 19.43
N VAL A 6 -10.62 3.23 18.34
CA VAL A 6 -10.53 2.08 17.43
C VAL A 6 -9.25 1.34 17.80
N THR A 7 -9.34 0.46 18.79
CA THR A 7 -8.46 -0.70 18.85
C THR A 7 -8.91 -1.64 17.74
N ILE A 8 -8.59 -1.30 16.49
CA ILE A 8 -8.52 -2.31 15.45
C ILE A 8 -7.24 -3.05 15.77
N ASP A 9 -7.37 -4.19 16.46
CA ASP A 9 -6.29 -5.16 16.58
C ASP A 9 -5.67 -5.31 15.19
N ASN A 10 -4.35 -5.13 15.12
CA ASN A 10 -3.62 -5.28 13.87
C ASN A 10 -4.05 -6.61 13.21
N PRO A 11 -4.76 -6.60 12.06
CA PRO A 11 -5.29 -7.83 11.46
C PRO A 11 -4.17 -8.78 11.02
N TYR A 12 -2.93 -8.30 11.03
CA TYR A 12 -1.72 -9.03 10.70
C TYR A 12 -0.83 -9.26 11.92
N GLU A 13 -1.38 -9.19 13.15
CA GLU A 13 -0.61 -9.39 14.38
C GLU A 13 -0.01 -10.79 14.47
N ALA A 14 -0.68 -11.80 13.91
CA ALA A 14 -0.16 -13.16 13.83
C ALA A 14 0.83 -13.38 12.67
N ALA A 15 0.95 -12.43 11.73
CA ALA A 15 1.82 -12.57 10.57
C ALA A 15 3.29 -12.41 10.95
N ASN A 16 4.15 -13.16 10.25
CA ASN A 16 5.59 -13.06 10.31
C ASN A 16 6.12 -12.32 9.09
N ILE A 17 7.36 -11.81 9.21
CA ILE A 17 8.09 -11.31 8.04
C ILE A 17 8.21 -12.46 7.02
N TYR A 18 7.98 -12.14 5.74
CA TYR A 18 7.87 -13.02 4.58
C TYR A 18 6.53 -13.75 4.39
N ASP A 19 5.59 -13.65 5.34
CA ASP A 19 4.24 -14.18 5.10
C ASP A 19 3.56 -13.44 3.95
N VAL A 20 2.63 -14.14 3.30
CA VAL A 20 1.74 -13.55 2.30
C VAL A 20 0.38 -13.31 2.93
N VAL A 21 -0.11 -12.08 2.82
CA VAL A 21 -1.43 -11.68 3.31
C VAL A 21 -2.25 -11.07 2.17
N SER A 22 -3.57 -11.15 2.27
CA SER A 22 -4.48 -10.53 1.31
C SER A 22 -5.07 -9.24 1.88
N PHE A 23 -5.02 -8.17 1.08
CA PHE A 23 -5.54 -6.84 1.42
C PHE A 23 -6.02 -6.15 0.14
N GLY A 24 -7.22 -5.56 0.16
CA GLY A 24 -7.75 -4.81 -0.98
C GLY A 24 -7.91 -5.64 -2.27
N GLY A 25 -8.08 -6.97 -2.15
CA GLY A 25 -8.17 -7.88 -3.31
C GLY A 25 -6.83 -8.31 -3.91
N TYR A 26 -5.70 -7.94 -3.30
CA TYR A 26 -4.36 -8.28 -3.75
C TYR A 26 -3.58 -9.05 -2.69
N ASP A 27 -2.56 -9.79 -3.14
CA ASP A 27 -1.59 -10.46 -2.27
C ASP A 27 -0.36 -9.57 -2.03
N TRP A 28 0.12 -9.59 -0.79
CA TRP A 28 1.23 -8.76 -0.33
C TRP A 28 2.20 -9.59 0.51
N TYR A 29 3.50 -9.34 0.37
CA TYR A 29 4.51 -9.82 1.30
C TYR A 29 4.59 -8.91 2.51
N VAL A 30 4.63 -9.48 3.71
CA VAL A 30 5.03 -8.76 4.91
C VAL A 30 6.54 -8.58 4.89
N ILE A 31 7.02 -7.34 4.74
CA ILE A 31 8.47 -7.05 4.67
C ILE A 31 9.03 -6.44 5.96
N ASN A 32 8.15 -5.98 6.84
CA ASN A 32 8.52 -5.46 8.15
C ASN A 32 7.34 -5.56 9.12
N LYS A 33 7.63 -5.70 10.41
CA LYS A 33 6.65 -5.74 11.49
C LYS A 33 7.09 -4.84 12.64
N ARG A 34 6.14 -4.09 13.19
CA ARG A 34 6.30 -3.16 14.31
C ARG A 34 5.10 -3.33 15.25
N ASP A 35 5.20 -2.77 16.45
CA ASP A 35 4.13 -2.84 17.45
C ASP A 35 2.82 -2.18 16.97
N ASP A 36 2.90 -1.26 16.00
CA ASP A 36 1.77 -0.53 15.42
C ASP A 36 1.28 -1.10 14.07
N GLY A 37 1.89 -2.18 13.56
CA GLY A 37 1.44 -2.83 12.33
C GLY A 37 2.52 -3.49 11.48
N VAL A 38 2.20 -3.73 10.21
CA VAL A 38 3.09 -4.35 9.23
C VAL A 38 3.31 -3.45 8.02
N THR A 39 4.48 -3.57 7.39
CA THR A 39 4.74 -2.99 6.06
C THR A 39 4.54 -4.06 5.00
N LEU A 40 3.72 -3.73 4.01
CA LEU A 40 3.34 -4.62 2.93
C LEU A 40 4.06 -4.25 1.62
N LEU A 41 4.60 -5.24 0.92
CA LEU A 41 5.15 -5.10 -0.43
C LEU A 41 4.29 -5.90 -1.40
N MET A 42 3.84 -5.28 -2.48
CA MET A 42 2.99 -5.95 -3.46
C MET A 42 3.68 -7.20 -4.02
N LYS A 43 3.03 -8.36 -3.90
CA LYS A 43 3.62 -9.64 -4.31
C LYS A 43 3.86 -9.74 -5.80
N LYS A 44 2.94 -9.16 -6.59
CA LYS A 44 2.99 -9.18 -8.05
C LYS A 44 2.46 -7.87 -8.59
N SER A 45 3.24 -7.22 -9.47
CA SER A 45 2.77 -6.03 -10.17
C SER A 45 1.68 -6.41 -11.17
N PHE A 46 0.52 -5.77 -11.04
CA PHE A 46 -0.59 -5.86 -12.00
C PHE A 46 -0.81 -4.55 -12.76
N ILE A 47 -0.08 -3.49 -12.39
CA ILE A 47 -0.31 -2.13 -12.87
C ILE A 47 0.58 -1.89 -14.09
N LYS A 48 -0.03 -1.81 -15.27
CA LYS A 48 0.64 -1.36 -16.51
C LYS A 48 0.54 0.16 -16.63
N LYS A 49 1.33 0.88 -15.83
CA LYS A 49 1.44 2.35 -15.91
C LYS A 49 2.90 2.76 -16.13
N GLY A 50 3.07 3.78 -16.96
CA GLY A 50 4.36 4.45 -17.10
C GLY A 50 4.72 5.20 -15.82
N TYR A 51 5.99 5.60 -15.71
CA TYR A 51 6.46 6.43 -14.60
C TYR A 51 5.76 7.81 -14.58
N ASN A 52 5.62 8.40 -15.77
CA ASN A 52 4.88 9.63 -16.02
C ASN A 52 4.10 9.48 -17.33
N ASP A 53 2.97 10.18 -17.46
CA ASP A 53 2.13 10.10 -18.66
C ASP A 53 2.79 10.80 -19.86
N GLU A 54 3.53 11.87 -19.59
CA GLU A 54 4.31 12.61 -20.58
C GLU A 54 5.80 12.24 -20.50
N TYR A 55 6.47 12.26 -21.65
CA TYR A 55 7.91 11.99 -21.74
C TYR A 55 8.72 13.25 -21.45
N VAL A 56 8.72 13.66 -20.19
CA VAL A 56 9.44 14.83 -19.67
C VAL A 56 10.18 14.45 -18.39
N ASP A 57 11.21 15.21 -18.05
CA ASP A 57 11.96 14.99 -16.81
C ASP A 57 11.10 15.41 -15.61
N VAL A 58 10.80 14.46 -14.73
CA VAL A 58 10.02 14.67 -13.50
C VAL A 58 10.57 13.82 -12.36
N THR A 59 10.46 14.35 -11.16
CA THR A 59 10.82 13.63 -9.94
C THR A 59 9.72 12.65 -9.54
N TRP A 60 10.03 11.71 -8.64
CA TRP A 60 9.03 10.81 -8.07
C TRP A 60 7.88 11.57 -7.39
N GLU A 61 8.17 12.73 -6.79
CA GLU A 61 7.17 13.58 -6.14
C GLU A 61 6.16 14.17 -7.10
N THR A 62 6.57 14.42 -8.34
CA THR A 62 5.74 15.13 -9.34
C THR A 62 5.26 14.23 -10.47
N CYS A 63 5.55 12.92 -10.45
CA CYS A 63 5.15 12.00 -11.51
C CYS A 63 3.71 11.50 -11.35
N THR A 64 3.05 11.22 -12.49
CA THR A 64 1.66 10.72 -12.49
C THR A 64 1.52 9.35 -11.81
N LEU A 65 2.55 8.51 -11.82
CA LEU A 65 2.51 7.20 -11.16
C LEU A 65 2.34 7.32 -9.64
N ARG A 66 3.11 8.20 -8.97
CA ARG A 66 2.97 8.41 -7.51
C ARG A 66 1.58 8.96 -7.17
N ALA A 67 1.09 9.91 -7.96
CA ALA A 67 -0.24 10.48 -7.77
C ALA A 67 -1.34 9.41 -7.88
N TYR A 68 -1.25 8.51 -8.88
CA TYR A 68 -2.18 7.40 -9.03
C TYR A 68 -2.12 6.43 -7.85
N LEU A 69 -0.92 5.99 -7.46
CA LEU A 69 -0.73 5.00 -6.39
C LEU A 69 -1.29 5.48 -5.05
N ASN A 70 -1.08 6.76 -4.73
CA ASN A 70 -1.49 7.35 -3.44
C ASN A 70 -2.93 7.88 -3.43
N ASN A 71 -3.61 7.95 -4.58
CA ASN A 71 -4.99 8.40 -4.66
C ASN A 71 -5.87 7.28 -5.21
N GLU A 72 -6.05 7.21 -6.53
CA GLU A 72 -6.99 6.29 -7.20
C GLU A 72 -6.80 4.83 -6.74
N PHE A 73 -5.57 4.35 -6.71
CA PHE A 73 -5.30 2.96 -6.33
C PHE A 73 -5.56 2.73 -4.84
N TYR A 74 -4.99 3.55 -3.95
CA TYR A 74 -5.18 3.39 -2.51
C TYR A 74 -6.65 3.50 -2.10
N ASN A 75 -7.38 4.46 -2.68
CA ASN A 75 -8.80 4.67 -2.38
C ASN A 75 -9.71 3.58 -2.96
N SER A 76 -9.21 2.72 -3.87
CA SER A 76 -9.97 1.58 -4.39
C SER A 76 -10.15 0.44 -3.38
N PHE A 77 -9.48 0.48 -2.23
CA PHE A 77 -9.64 -0.50 -1.15
C PHE A 77 -10.85 -0.24 -0.24
N SER A 78 -11.60 0.83 -0.50
CA SER A 78 -12.75 1.32 0.29
C SER A 78 -14.04 0.56 0.01
#